data_AF-A0A958Y0S0-F1
#
_entry.id   AF-A0A958Y0S0-F1
#
_cell.length_a   1.000
_cell.length_b   1.000
_cell.length_c   1.000
_cell.angle_alpha   90.00
_cell.angle_beta   90.00
_cell.angle_gamma   90.00
#
_symmetry.space_group_name_H-M   'P 1'
#
loop_
_entity.id
_entity.type
_entity.pdbx_description
1 polymer ?
#
loop_
_entity_poly.entity_id
_entity_poly.type
_entity_poly.pdbx_seq_one_letter_code
_entity_poly.pdbx_strand_id
1 'polypeptide(L)'
;MDSIKCATRLLRDMRLQRACELLRQGTLNVSEVAYATGFASPDYFSRIFSREMGVPPSKYRETSQESPEKRKTAIGCTEFFPG
;
A
#
# COMPACT_ATOMS: atom_id res chain seq x y z
N MET A 1 29.71 3.26 -9.22
CA MET A 1 29.53 2.95 -7.79
C MET A 1 28.07 2.53 -7.67
N ASP A 2 27.70 1.35 -8.21
CA ASP A 2 26.31 1.10 -8.65
C ASP A 2 25.71 -0.25 -8.25
N SER A 3 26.34 -1.02 -7.35
CA SER A 3 25.83 -2.36 -6.99
C SER A 3 25.21 -2.48 -5.60
N ILE A 4 25.14 -1.40 -4.82
CA ILE A 4 24.46 -1.42 -3.50
C ILE A 4 23.25 -0.49 -3.55
N LYS A 5 22.34 -0.72 -4.51
CA LYS A 5 20.94 -0.37 -4.30
C LYS A 5 20.31 -1.53 -3.52
N CYS A 6 20.72 -1.54 -2.26
CA CYS A 6 20.28 -2.25 -1.07
C CYS A 6 19.14 -3.27 -1.27
N ALA A 7 19.37 -4.51 -0.84
CA ALA A 7 18.40 -5.61 -0.79
C ALA A 7 17.02 -5.19 -0.23
N THR A 8 16.98 -4.20 0.66
CA THR A 8 15.75 -3.61 1.20
C THR A 8 14.82 -3.02 0.13
N ARG A 9 15.34 -2.46 -0.98
CA ARG A 9 14.49 -1.93 -2.05
C ARG A 9 13.87 -3.06 -2.87
N LEU A 10 14.67 -4.06 -3.28
CA LEU A 10 14.19 -5.24 -3.98
C LEU A 10 13.18 -6.05 -3.15
N LEU A 11 13.43 -6.19 -1.85
CA LEU A 11 12.50 -6.85 -0.94
C LEU A 11 11.15 -6.12 -0.86
N ARG A 12 11.15 -4.79 -0.85
CA ARG A 12 9.92 -4.00 -0.86
C ARG A 12 9.16 -4.19 -2.17
N ASP A 13 9.86 -4.16 -3.30
CA ASP A 13 9.29 -4.33 -4.63
C ASP A 13 8.59 -5.70 -4.77
N MET A 14 9.27 -6.78 -4.37
CA MET A 14 8.68 -8.13 -4.38
C MET A 14 7.49 -8.25 -3.42
N ARG A 15 7.58 -7.63 -2.24
CA ARG A 15 6.46 -7.57 -1.28
C ARG A 15 5.28 -6.79 -1.85
N LEU A 16 5.53 -5.70 -2.58
CA LEU A 16 4.51 -4.89 -3.25
C LEU A 16 3.83 -5.65 -4.39
N GLN A 17 4.58 -6.37 -5.22
CA GLN A 17 3.99 -7.25 -6.23
C GLN A 17 3.07 -8.29 -5.61
N ARG A 18 3.53 -8.96 -4.53
CA ARG A 18 2.73 -9.92 -3.78
C ARG A 18 1.46 -9.27 -3.22
N ALA A 19 1.57 -8.08 -2.65
CA ALA A 19 0.44 -7.31 -2.13
C ALA A 19 -0.58 -7.02 -3.23
N CYS A 20 -0.10 -6.65 -4.42
CA CYS A 20 -0.97 -6.38 -5.56
C CYS A 20 -1.75 -7.62 -5.99
N GLU A 21 -1.10 -8.79 -6.04
CA GLU A 21 -1.79 -10.05 -6.35
C GLU A 21 -2.89 -10.35 -5.34
N LEU A 22 -2.61 -10.16 -4.04
CA LEU A 22 -3.60 -10.36 -2.97
C LEU A 22 -4.77 -9.38 -3.06
N LEU A 23 -4.50 -8.11 -3.35
CA LEU A 23 -5.53 -7.10 -3.57
C LEU A 23 -6.39 -7.42 -4.80
N ARG A 24 -5.77 -7.97 -5.85
CA ARG A 24 -6.46 -8.35 -7.10
C ARG A 24 -7.31 -9.62 -6.94
N GLN A 25 -6.92 -10.52 -6.04
CA GLN A 25 -7.74 -11.68 -5.67
C GLN A 25 -8.97 -11.27 -4.83
N GLY A 26 -8.94 -10.10 -4.17
CA GLY A 26 -10.06 -9.60 -3.37
C GLY A 26 -10.27 -10.33 -2.05
N THR A 27 -9.39 -11.26 -1.68
CA THR A 27 -9.53 -12.13 -0.52
C THR A 27 -9.19 -11.44 0.80
N LEU A 28 -8.34 -10.40 0.77
CA LEU A 28 -7.78 -9.76 1.96
C LEU A 28 -8.00 -8.25 1.95
N ASN A 29 -8.21 -7.66 3.13
CA ASN A 29 -8.32 -6.22 3.29
C ASN A 29 -6.94 -5.53 3.15
N VAL A 30 -6.93 -4.22 2.84
CA VAL A 30 -5.69 -3.42 2.76
C VAL A 30 -4.81 -3.57 4.01
N SER A 31 -5.44 -3.63 5.20
CA SER A 31 -4.73 -3.88 6.44
C SER A 31 -4.09 -5.26 6.52
N GLU A 32 -4.81 -6.30 6.13
CA GLU A 32 -4.30 -7.67 6.12
C GLU A 32 -3.19 -7.86 5.09
N VAL A 33 -3.33 -7.25 3.91
CA VAL A 33 -2.28 -7.24 2.88
C VAL A 33 -1.01 -6.56 3.40
N ALA A 34 -1.14 -5.44 4.12
CA ALA A 34 0.00 -4.76 4.73
C ALA A 34 0.72 -5.68 5.74
N TYR A 35 -0.02 -6.34 6.64
CA TYR A 35 0.56 -7.28 7.59
C TYR A 35 1.17 -8.52 6.90
N ALA A 36 0.48 -9.09 5.91
CA ALA A 36 0.94 -10.26 5.16
C ALA A 36 2.22 -10.01 4.36
N THR A 37 2.43 -8.77 3.90
CA THR A 37 3.64 -8.37 3.18
C THR A 37 4.73 -7.80 4.09
N GLY A 38 4.49 -7.80 5.40
CA GLY A 38 5.47 -7.44 6.43
C GLY A 38 5.66 -5.94 6.61
N PHE A 39 4.62 -5.14 6.35
CA PHE A 39 4.55 -3.75 6.77
C PHE A 39 3.97 -3.67 8.19
N ALA A 40 4.58 -2.82 9.01
CA ALA A 40 4.14 -2.61 10.39
C ALA A 40 2.79 -1.90 10.49
N SER A 41 2.47 -1.04 9.50
CA SER A 41 1.24 -0.25 9.51
C SER A 41 0.60 -0.15 8.12
N PRO A 42 -0.74 -0.29 8.02
CA PRO A 42 -1.47 -0.14 6.78
C PRO A 42 -1.43 1.28 6.19
N ASP A 43 -1.26 2.28 7.03
CA ASP A 43 -1.10 3.68 6.61
C ASP A 43 0.21 3.88 5.83
N TYR A 44 1.32 3.39 6.41
CA TYR A 44 2.63 3.42 5.76
C TYR A 44 2.63 2.61 4.45
N PHE A 45 2.00 1.44 4.46
CA PHE A 45 1.80 0.65 3.25
C PHE A 45 1.03 1.44 2.19
N SER A 46 -0.08 2.10 2.55
CA SER A 46 -0.89 2.86 1.59
C SER A 46 -0.13 3.99 0.94
N ARG A 47 0.74 4.68 1.68
CA ARG A 47 1.61 5.75 1.14
C ARG A 47 2.68 5.23 0.19
N ILE A 48 3.31 4.11 0.53
CA ILE A 48 4.33 3.48 -0.32
C ILE A 48 3.68 2.89 -1.58
N PHE A 49 2.54 2.22 -1.41
CA PHE A 49 1.78 1.60 -2.49
C PHE A 49 1.26 2.65 -3.47
N SER A 50 0.67 3.73 -2.99
CA SER A 50 0.21 4.82 -3.86
C SER A 50 1.35 5.51 -4.61
N ARG A 51 2.55 5.54 -4.03
CA ARG A 51 3.74 6.09 -4.69
C ARG A 51 4.28 5.20 -5.80
N GLU A 52 4.21 3.87 -5.63
CA GLU A 52 4.65 2.90 -6.65
C GLU A 52 3.58 2.66 -7.73
N MET A 53 2.33 2.43 -7.33
CA MET A 53 1.23 2.16 -8.25
C MET A 53 0.55 3.41 -8.81
N GLY A 54 0.77 4.58 -8.22
CA GLY A 54 0.04 5.81 -8.55
C GLY A 54 -1.40 5.85 -8.02
N VAL A 55 -1.91 4.75 -7.45
CA VAL A 55 -3.25 4.63 -6.89
C VAL A 55 -3.22 4.04 -5.48
N PRO A 56 -4.03 4.55 -4.53
CA PRO A 56 -4.05 4.02 -3.18
C PRO A 56 -4.67 2.60 -3.17
N PRO A 57 -4.20 1.70 -2.30
CA PRO A 57 -4.65 0.31 -2.26
C PRO A 57 -6.14 0.19 -1.92
N SER A 58 -6.71 1.15 -1.18
CA SER A 58 -8.18 1.24 -0.96
C SER A 58 -8.92 1.33 -2.30
N LYS A 59 -8.49 2.24 -3.17
CA LYS A 59 -9.10 2.47 -4.48
C LYS A 59 -8.83 1.31 -5.44
N TYR A 60 -7.64 0.72 -5.36
CA TYR A 60 -7.28 -0.47 -6.13
C TYR A 60 -8.23 -1.64 -5.83
N ARG A 61 -8.60 -1.82 -4.55
CA ARG A 61 -9.60 -2.81 -4.14
C ARG A 61 -11.03 -2.43 -4.55
N GLU A 62 -11.42 -1.17 -4.39
CA GLU A 62 -12.76 -0.68 -4.76
C GLU A 62 -13.09 -0.93 -6.22
N THR A 63 -12.09 -0.88 -7.11
CA THR A 63 -12.30 -1.11 -8.55
C THR A 63 -12.66 -2.57 -8.88
N SER A 64 -12.34 -3.52 -7.99
CA SER A 64 -12.71 -4.94 -8.12
C SER A 64 -13.93 -5.34 -7.26
N GLN A 65 -14.43 -4.44 -6.42
CA GLN A 65 -15.50 -4.67 -5.45
C GLN A 65 -16.41 -3.43 -5.42
N GLU A 66 -17.27 -3.26 -6.42
CA GLU A 66 -18.25 -2.18 -6.41
C GLU A 66 -19.27 -2.40 -5.27
N SER A 67 -19.19 -1.57 -4.22
CA SER A 67 -20.30 -1.25 -3.32
C SER A 67 -20.10 0.15 -2.75
N PRO A 68 -21.02 1.10 -3.03
CA PRO A 68 -20.77 2.52 -2.94
C PRO A 68 -21.14 3.09 -1.58
N GLU A 69 -20.45 2.76 -0.48
CA GLU A 69 -20.78 3.46 0.78
C GLU A 69 -19.72 3.38 1.89
N LYS A 70 -18.64 4.18 1.80
CA LYS A 70 -18.04 4.81 3.00
C LYS A 70 -17.53 6.22 2.67
N ARG A 71 -18.47 7.16 2.56
CA ARG A 71 -18.21 8.56 2.90
C ARG A 71 -17.93 8.64 4.41
N LYS A 72 -16.78 9.20 4.79
CA LYS A 72 -16.25 9.61 6.13
C LYS A 72 -14.93 8.88 6.42
N THR A 73 -13.78 9.54 6.44
CA THR A 73 -13.46 10.72 7.24
C THR A 73 -12.26 11.48 6.65
N ALA A 74 -12.37 12.80 6.58
CA ALA A 74 -11.22 13.69 6.54
C ALA A 74 -10.55 13.70 7.92
N ILE A 75 -9.36 13.10 8.01
CA ILE A 75 -8.27 13.45 8.95
C ILE A 75 -6.99 13.15 8.14
N GLY A 76 -6.25 14.14 7.65
CA GLY A 76 -5.33 14.90 8.47
C GLY A 76 -4.17 13.99 8.86
N CYS A 77 -3.03 14.10 8.16
CA CYS A 77 -1.65 13.79 8.60
C CYS A 77 -0.71 13.55 7.40
N THR A 78 -0.61 14.52 6.50
CA THR A 78 0.68 14.82 5.88
C THR A 78 1.29 15.97 6.65
N GLU A 79 1.57 15.73 7.95
CA GLU A 79 2.46 16.63 8.67
C GLU A 79 3.82 16.55 7.99
N PHE A 80 4.10 17.61 7.22
CA PHE A 80 5.19 18.52 7.50
C PHE A 80 6.48 17.81 7.93
N PHE A 81 7.36 17.65 6.95
CA PHE A 81 8.80 17.53 7.13
C PHE A 81 9.31 18.45 8.24
N PRO A 82 10.03 17.93 9.25
CA PRO A 82 11.05 18.71 9.92
C PRO A 82 12.40 18.01 9.76
N GLY A 83 13.32 18.65 9.04
CA GLY A 83 14.71 18.19 8.89
C GLY A 83 15.24 18.40 7.48
#